data_AF-A0A182C7R4-F1
#
_entry.id   AF-A0A182C7R4-F1
#
_cell.length_a   1.000
_cell.length_b   1.000
_cell.length_c   1.000
_cell.angle_alpha   90.00
_cell.angle_beta   90.00
_cell.angle_gamma   90.00
#
_symmetry.space_group_name_H-M   'P 1'
#
loop_
_entity.id
_entity.type
_entity.pdbx_description
1 polymer ?
#
loop_
_entity_poly.entity_id
_entity_poly.type
_entity_poly.pdbx_seq_one_letter_code
_entity_poly.pdbx_strand_id
1 'polypeptide(L)'
;MISFIAIGTLIYSFIVLFLYSGNRNPWHLLITYSSITMKALVLLIFLELVFEVRYLSEIILIFLFLNSGGTIIAAYFLGMRDGK
;
A
#
# COMPACT_ATOMS: atom_id res chain seq x y z
N MET A 1 -2.39 -21.10 8.93
CA MET A 1 -2.25 -20.93 7.47
C MET A 1 -2.35 -19.46 7.04
N ILE A 2 -3.43 -18.75 7.38
CA ILE A 2 -3.63 -17.33 7.04
C ILE A 2 -2.47 -16.45 7.53
N SER A 3 -1.97 -16.64 8.75
CA SER A 3 -0.85 -15.86 9.28
C SER A 3 0.46 -16.04 8.50
N PHE A 4 0.73 -17.23 7.96
CA PHE A 4 1.92 -17.48 7.14
C PHE A 4 1.79 -16.82 5.76
N ILE A 5 0.59 -16.85 5.17
CA ILE A 5 0.30 -16.15 3.91
C ILE A 5 0.43 -14.63 4.12
N ALA A 6 -0.10 -14.10 5.22
CA ALA A 6 0.01 -12.70 5.61
C ALA A 6 1.48 -12.23 5.66
N ILE A 7 2.32 -12.96 6.38
CA ILE A 7 3.75 -12.65 6.54
C ILE A 7 4.48 -12.76 5.21
N GLY A 8 4.24 -13.82 4.43
CA GLY A 8 4.86 -13.99 3.11
C GLY A 8 4.50 -12.85 2.15
N THR A 9 3.25 -12.40 2.17
CA THR A 9 2.77 -11.28 1.35
C THR A 9 3.42 -9.95 1.75
N LEU A 10 3.61 -9.73 3.06
CA LEU A 10 4.32 -8.56 3.59
C LEU A 10 5.79 -8.55 3.17
N ILE A 11 6.51 -9.66 3.36
CA ILE A 11 7.93 -9.76 3.00
C ILE A 11 8.11 -9.55 1.49
N TYR A 12 7.29 -10.21 0.66
CA TYR A 12 7.30 -10.02 -0.78
C TYR A 12 7.08 -8.56 -1.16
N SER A 13 6.15 -7.89 -0.49
CA SER A 13 5.86 -6.47 -0.73
C SER A 13 7.05 -5.57 -0.41
N PHE A 14 7.76 -5.81 0.70
CA PHE A 14 8.97 -5.06 1.04
C PHE A 14 10.10 -5.27 0.02
N ILE A 15 10.31 -6.50 -0.42
CA ILE A 15 11.31 -6.82 -1.45
C ILE A 15 11.00 -6.08 -2.74
N VAL A 16 9.75 -6.11 -3.19
CA VAL A 16 9.30 -5.40 -4.39
C VAL A 16 9.48 -3.88 -4.23
N LEU A 17 9.09 -3.30 -3.09
CA LEU A 17 9.28 -1.87 -2.85
C LEU A 17 10.75 -1.47 -2.91
N PHE A 18 11.63 -2.26 -2.31
CA PHE A 18 13.07 -2.03 -2.31
C PHE A 18 13.63 -2.06 -3.74
N LEU A 19 13.28 -3.07 -4.53
CA LEU A 19 13.71 -3.19 -5.93
C LEU A 19 13.24 -2.00 -6.78
N TYR A 20 12.00 -1.55 -6.58
CA TYR A 20 11.44 -0.44 -7.34
C TYR A 20 11.87 0.95 -6.85
N SER A 21 12.34 1.08 -5.61
CA SER A 21 12.90 2.34 -5.08
C SER A 21 14.19 2.78 -5.77
N GLY A 22 14.94 1.84 -6.35
CA GLY A 22 16.14 2.15 -7.12
C GLY A 22 15.86 2.59 -8.56
N ASN A 23 14.61 2.54 -9.03
CA ASN A 23 14.26 2.84 -10.42
C ASN A 23 14.14 4.36 -10.64
N ARG A 24 14.57 4.84 -11.81
CA ARG A 24 14.52 6.27 -12.18
C ARG A 24 13.13 6.77 -12.53
N ASN A 25 12.18 5.89 -12.85
CA ASN A 25 10.80 6.28 -13.18
C ASN A 25 9.94 6.39 -11.89
N PRO A 26 9.57 7.62 -11.47
CA PRO A 26 8.81 7.83 -10.24
C PRO A 26 7.36 7.30 -10.33
N TRP A 27 6.79 7.16 -11.52
CA TRP A 27 5.46 6.55 -11.69
C TRP A 27 5.43 5.08 -11.31
N HIS A 28 6.50 4.35 -11.67
CA HIS A 28 6.60 2.94 -11.30
C HIS A 28 6.68 2.78 -9.78
N LEU A 29 7.40 3.66 -9.09
CA LEU A 29 7.47 3.65 -7.65
C LEU A 29 6.09 3.95 -7.02
N LEU A 30 5.38 4.95 -7.53
CA LEU A 30 4.05 5.32 -7.04
C LEU A 30 3.03 4.18 -7.23
N ILE A 31 2.99 3.56 -8.41
CA ILE A 31 2.09 2.43 -8.70
C ILE A 31 2.42 1.24 -7.80
N THR A 32 3.71 0.95 -7.64
CA THR A 32 4.19 -0.16 -6.79
C THR A 32 3.80 0.07 -5.33
N TYR A 33 4.06 1.27 -4.81
CA TYR A 33 3.64 1.68 -3.48
C TYR A 33 2.13 1.51 -3.32
N SER A 34 1.31 2.16 -4.16
CA SER A 34 -0.15 2.07 -4.08
C SER A 34 -0.67 0.62 -4.12
N SER A 35 -0.06 -0.23 -4.94
CA SER A 35 -0.41 -1.65 -5.04
C SER A 35 -0.09 -2.44 -3.77
N ILE A 36 1.05 -2.16 -3.14
CA ILE A 36 1.44 -2.77 -1.86
C ILE A 36 0.50 -2.32 -0.75
N THR A 37 0.22 -1.02 -0.68
CA THR A 37 -0.66 -0.43 0.34
C THR A 37 -2.07 -1.01 0.25
N MET A 38 -2.58 -1.24 -0.96
CA MET A 38 -3.86 -1.90 -1.17
C MET A 38 -3.87 -3.36 -0.70
N LYS A 39 -2.80 -4.12 -0.97
CA LYS A 39 -2.65 -5.50 -0.46
C LYS A 39 -2.59 -5.54 1.06
N ALA A 40 -1.88 -4.60 1.68
CA ALA A 40 -1.82 -4.45 3.13
C ALA A 40 -3.20 -4.13 3.72
N LEU A 41 -3.98 -3.26 3.08
CA LEU A 41 -5.35 -2.95 3.49
C LEU A 41 -6.25 -4.20 3.44
N VAL A 42 -6.22 -4.95 2.33
CA VAL A 42 -6.97 -6.22 2.21
C VAL A 42 -6.57 -7.18 3.31
N LEU A 43 -5.27 -7.28 3.62
CA LEU A 43 -4.77 -8.13 4.69
C LEU A 43 -5.30 -7.71 6.06
N LEU A 44 -5.34 -6.40 6.35
CA LEU A 44 -5.90 -5.87 7.60
C LEU A 44 -7.39 -6.22 7.74
N ILE A 45 -8.17 -6.13 6.65
CA ILE A 45 -9.59 -6.54 6.64
C ILE A 45 -9.72 -8.03 6.97
N PHE A 46 -8.88 -8.89 6.36
CA PHE A 46 -8.90 -10.32 6.68
C PHE A 46 -8.50 -10.62 8.12
N LEU A 47 -7.53 -9.88 8.68
CA LEU A 47 -7.13 -10.02 10.08
C LEU A 47 -8.25 -9.58 11.02
N GLU A 48 -8.98 -8.52 10.70
CA GLU A 48 -10.16 -8.09 11.45
C GLU A 48 -11.21 -9.20 11.54
N LEU A 49 -11.54 -9.81 10.40
CA LEU A 49 -12.52 -10.89 10.32
C LEU A 49 -12.09 -12.16 11.07
N VAL A 50 -10.79 -12.45 11.14
CA VAL A 50 -10.27 -13.68 11.79
C VAL A 50 -10.08 -13.50 13.29
N PHE A 51 -9.64 -12.33 13.73
CA PHE A 51 -9.23 -12.08 15.11
C PHE A 51 -10.21 -11.21 15.91
N GLU A 52 -11.30 -10.76 15.29
CA GLU A 52 -12.35 -9.90 15.89
C GLU A 52 -11.75 -8.69 16.64
N VAL A 53 -10.70 -8.10 16.08
CA VAL A 53 -9.94 -7.03 16.73
C VAL A 53 -10.78 -5.76 16.77
N ARG A 54 -11.21 -5.37 17.98
CA ARG A 54 -11.86 -4.09 18.21
C ARG A 54 -10.95 -2.95 17.76
N TYR A 55 -11.53 -1.95 17.11
CA TYR A 55 -10.88 -0.74 16.60
C TYR A 55 -10.01 -0.89 15.33
N LEU A 56 -9.96 -2.07 14.71
CA LEU A 56 -9.16 -2.26 13.49
C LEU A 56 -9.80 -1.59 12.28
N SER A 57 -11.13 -1.48 12.26
CA SER A 57 -11.93 -0.83 11.22
C SER A 57 -11.56 0.65 11.08
N GLU A 58 -11.41 1.39 12.18
CA GLU A 58 -11.03 2.79 12.21
C GLU A 58 -9.60 2.99 11.66
N ILE A 59 -8.68 2.08 12.01
CA ILE A 59 -7.31 2.11 11.49
C ILE A 59 -7.30 1.86 9.98
N ILE A 60 -8.06 0.87 9.50
CA ILE A 60 -8.23 0.58 8.07
C ILE A 60 -8.75 1.82 7.33
N LEU A 61 -9.72 2.53 7.92
CA LEU A 61 -10.37 3.69 7.33
C LEU A 61 -9.41 4.89 7.23
N ILE A 62 -8.64 5.16 8.29
CA ILE A 62 -7.56 6.17 8.27
C ILE A 62 -6.52 5.81 7.22
N PHE A 63 -6.11 4.54 7.16
CA PHE A 63 -5.12 4.06 6.21
C PHE A 63 -5.59 4.23 4.76
N LEU A 64 -6.88 3.97 4.49
CA LEU A 64 -7.51 4.17 3.18
C LEU A 64 -7.47 5.65 2.77
N PHE A 65 -7.83 6.58 3.66
CA PHE A 65 -7.83 8.01 3.38
C PHE A 65 -6.42 8.55 3.13
N LEU A 66 -5.46 8.16 3.96
CA LEU A 66 -4.07 8.58 3.79
C LEU A 66 -3.47 8.03 2.49
N ASN A 67 -3.72 6.76 2.17
CA ASN A 67 -3.20 6.13 0.96
C ASN A 67 -3.81 6.74 -0.31
N SER A 68 -5.13 6.89 -0.36
CA SER A 68 -5.82 7.47 -1.52
C SER A 68 -5.44 8.94 -1.71
N GLY A 69 -5.53 9.76 -0.67
CA GLY A 69 -5.15 11.17 -0.71
C GLY A 69 -3.68 11.37 -1.08
N GLY A 70 -2.77 10.65 -0.39
CA GLY A 70 -1.33 10.73 -0.67
C GLY A 70 -0.97 10.29 -2.08
N THR A 71 -1.59 9.23 -2.59
CA THR A 71 -1.34 8.74 -3.96
C THR A 71 -1.85 9.72 -5.01
N ILE A 72 -3.03 10.33 -4.82
CA ILE A 72 -3.58 11.35 -5.73
C ILE A 72 -2.68 12.59 -5.76
N ILE A 73 -2.26 13.08 -4.60
CA ILE A 73 -1.36 14.25 -4.49
C ILE A 73 -0.04 13.95 -5.19
N ALA A 74 0.56 12.79 -4.93
CA ALA A 74 1.79 12.38 -5.59
C ALA A 74 1.62 12.26 -7.11
N ALA A 75 0.53 11.64 -7.58
CA ALA A 75 0.23 11.52 -9.01
C ALA A 75 0.06 12.89 -9.67
N TYR A 76 -0.60 13.84 -9.01
CA TYR A 76 -0.77 15.21 -9.51
C TYR A 76 0.59 15.90 -9.72
N PHE A 77 1.49 15.83 -8.73
CA PHE A 77 2.81 16.46 -8.85
C PHE A 77 3.71 15.75 -9.86
N LEU A 78 3.63 14.43 -9.99
CA LEU A 78 4.33 13.70 -11.04
C LEU A 78 3.78 14.06 -12.43
N GLY A 79 2.45 14.16 -12.57
CA GLY A 79 1.80 14.61 -13.81
C GLY A 79 2.18 16.02 -14.20
N MET A 80 2.30 16.95 -13.24
CA MET A 80 2.80 18.30 -13.50
C MET A 80 4.28 18.34 -13.87
N ARG A 81 5.10 17.46 -13.28
CA ARG A 81 6.52 17.35 -13.58
C ARG A 81 6.76 16.82 -15.00
N ASP A 82 5.98 15.82 -15.41
CA ASP A 82 6.09 15.18 -16.72
C ASP A 82 5.28 15.92 -17.80
N GLY A 83 4.30 16.73 -17.40
CA GLY A 83 3.52 17.62 -18.27
C GLY A 83 4.24 18.92 -18.65
N LYS A 84 5.57 18.92 -18.60
CA LYS A 84 6.39 19.83 -19.40
C LYS A 84 6.54 19.28 -20.80
#